data_AF-A0A1E5LDJ2-F1
#
_entry.id   AF-A0A1E5LDJ2-F1
#
_cell.length_a   1.000
_cell.length_b   1.000
_cell.length_c   1.000
_cell.angle_alpha   90.00
_cell.angle_beta   90.00
_cell.angle_gamma   90.00
#
_symmetry.space_group_name_H-M   'P 1'
#
loop_
_entity.id
_entity.type
_entity.pdbx_description
1 polymer ?
#
loop_
_entity_poly.entity_id
_entity_poly.type
_entity_poly.pdbx_seq_one_letter_code
_entity_poly.pdbx_strand_id
1 'polypeptide(L)'
;MSEFFIKVGKEQVAVSGEIYKEYYRMVRRQRYLEQDIKVGRIAVDPEAETVDFIPSKEDSINRLIELGADFEDEQMIEDILCDKATMLILQEAMADLNEKEQELIKALYYKDLTVREVAKEENISHVAVVKRHKKVLDKLKKYFL
;
A
#
# COMPACT_ATOMS: atom_id res chain seq x y z
N MET A 1 -39.60 -42.03 -9.87
CA MET A 1 -38.40 -41.23 -10.20
C MET A 1 -38.21 -40.26 -9.05
N SER A 2 -37.04 -40.20 -8.43
CA SER A 2 -36.78 -39.25 -7.35
C SER A 2 -36.73 -37.85 -7.93
N GLU A 3 -37.60 -36.96 -7.48
CA GLU A 3 -37.57 -35.54 -7.85
C GLU A 3 -36.46 -34.84 -7.08
N PHE A 4 -35.57 -34.16 -7.78
CA PHE A 4 -34.48 -33.38 -7.17
C PHE A 4 -34.83 -31.91 -7.22
N PHE A 5 -34.51 -31.18 -6.15
CA PHE A 5 -34.79 -29.75 -6.06
C PHE A 5 -33.52 -28.99 -5.66
N ILE A 6 -33.31 -27.84 -6.28
CA ILE A 6 -32.29 -26.88 -5.88
C ILE A 6 -32.98 -25.65 -5.28
N LYS A 7 -32.43 -25.13 -4.19
CA LYS A 7 -32.90 -23.90 -3.57
C LYS A 7 -32.17 -22.69 -4.15
N VAL A 8 -32.90 -21.79 -4.80
CA VAL A 8 -32.37 -20.52 -5.32
C VAL A 8 -33.05 -19.39 -4.57
N GLY A 9 -32.33 -18.78 -3.62
CA GLY A 9 -32.91 -17.79 -2.71
C GLY A 9 -34.01 -18.39 -1.83
N LYS A 10 -35.26 -17.95 -2.06
CA LYS A 10 -36.45 -18.46 -1.35
C LYS A 10 -37.23 -19.53 -2.13
N GLU A 11 -36.88 -19.76 -3.40
CA GLU A 11 -37.63 -20.65 -4.29
C GLU A 11 -36.98 -22.04 -4.36
N GLN A 12 -37.81 -23.04 -4.65
CA GLN A 12 -37.37 -24.40 -4.93
C GLN A 12 -37.65 -24.74 -6.39
N VAL A 13 -36.60 -25.09 -7.12
CA VAL A 13 -36.67 -25.40 -8.55
C VAL A 13 -36.45 -26.89 -8.73
N ALA A 14 -37.40 -27.59 -9.35
CA ALA A 14 -37.26 -28.99 -9.72
C ALA A 14 -36.22 -29.15 -10.84
N VAL A 15 -35.30 -30.09 -10.69
CA VAL A 15 -34.19 -30.32 -11.64
C VAL A 15 -33.92 -31.80 -11.84
N SER A 16 -33.15 -32.12 -12.89
CA SER A 16 -32.64 -33.48 -13.09
C SER A 16 -31.59 -33.85 -12.05
N GLY A 17 -31.37 -35.15 -11.84
CA GLY A 17 -30.34 -35.64 -10.92
C GLY A 17 -28.92 -35.24 -11.34
N GLU A 18 -28.65 -35.05 -12.63
CA GLU A 18 -27.37 -34.56 -13.15
C GLU A 18 -27.13 -33.11 -12.75
N ILE A 19 -28.11 -32.24 -12.97
CA ILE A 19 -28.04 -30.82 -12.60
C ILE A 19 -27.90 -30.67 -11.07
N TYR A 20 -28.62 -31.48 -10.29
CA TYR A 20 -28.51 -31.49 -8.84
C TYR A 20 -27.07 -31.78 -8.39
N LYS A 21 -26.45 -32.85 -8.90
CA LYS A 21 -25.07 -33.22 -8.54
C LYS A 21 -24.07 -32.13 -8.92
N GLU A 22 -24.17 -31.62 -10.13
CA GLU A 22 -23.28 -30.58 -10.65
C GLU A 22 -23.38 -29.28 -9.86
N TYR A 23 -24.60 -28.84 -9.54
CA TYR A 23 -24.84 -27.65 -8.73
C TYR A 23 -24.13 -27.75 -7.37
N TYR A 24 -24.37 -28.82 -6.61
CA TYR A 24 -23.77 -28.97 -5.29
C TYR A 24 -22.25 -29.21 -5.35
N ARG A 25 -21.73 -29.81 -6.43
CA ARG A 25 -20.28 -29.90 -6.68
C ARG A 25 -19.67 -28.51 -6.84
N MET A 26 -20.31 -27.63 -7.61
CA MET A 26 -19.87 -26.24 -7.79
C MET A 26 -19.95 -25.46 -6.47
N VAL A 27 -21.05 -25.57 -5.72
CA VAL A 27 -21.21 -24.93 -4.40
C VAL A 27 -20.11 -25.37 -3.43
N ARG A 28 -19.77 -26.66 -3.41
CA ARG A 28 -18.68 -27.17 -2.56
C ARG A 28 -17.33 -26.60 -2.96
N ARG A 29 -17.06 -26.49 -4.26
CA ARG A 29 -15.83 -25.89 -4.80
C ARG A 29 -15.74 -24.40 -4.46
N GLN A 30 -16.86 -23.67 -4.57
CA GLN A 30 -16.92 -22.25 -4.19
C GLN A 30 -16.60 -22.08 -2.70
N ARG A 31 -17.25 -22.86 -1.82
CA ARG A 31 -16.94 -22.83 -0.38
C ARG A 31 -15.47 -23.16 -0.09
N TYR A 32 -14.90 -24.14 -0.79
CA TYR A 32 -13.50 -24.49 -0.62
C TYR A 32 -12.57 -23.31 -0.90
N LEU A 33 -12.78 -22.62 -2.02
CA LEU A 33 -11.97 -21.47 -2.45
C LEU A 33 -12.19 -20.22 -1.58
N GLU A 34 -13.45 -19.97 -1.18
CA GLU A 34 -13.78 -18.75 -0.44
C GLU A 34 -13.47 -18.85 1.05
N GLN A 35 -13.54 -20.05 1.63
CA GLN A 35 -13.49 -20.26 3.08
C GLN A 35 -12.40 -21.26 3.47
N ASP A 36 -12.49 -22.52 3.01
CA ASP A 36 -11.69 -23.60 3.59
C ASP A 36 -10.18 -23.44 3.41
N ILE A 37 -9.72 -22.88 2.29
CA ILE A 37 -8.28 -22.71 2.04
C ILE A 37 -7.67 -21.52 2.80
N LYS A 38 -8.50 -20.59 3.28
CA LYS A 38 -8.09 -19.36 3.97
C LYS A 38 -7.99 -19.52 5.48
N VAL A 39 -8.36 -20.69 6.02
CA VAL A 39 -8.33 -20.99 7.45
C VAL A 39 -7.58 -22.28 7.71
N GLY A 40 -6.84 -22.32 8.81
CA GLY A 40 -6.24 -23.57 9.31
C GLY A 40 -7.33 -24.47 9.87
N ARG A 41 -7.11 -25.79 9.81
CA ARG A 41 -8.06 -26.79 10.32
C ARG A 41 -7.36 -27.82 11.19
N ILE A 42 -8.11 -28.36 12.13
CA ILE A 42 -7.64 -29.46 12.98
C ILE A 42 -8.13 -30.77 12.37
N ALA A 43 -7.21 -31.67 12.06
CA ALA A 43 -7.51 -33.04 11.70
C ALA A 43 -7.33 -33.91 12.95
N VAL A 44 -8.40 -34.61 13.34
CA VAL A 44 -8.36 -35.57 14.45
C VAL A 44 -8.41 -36.96 13.83
N ASP A 45 -7.44 -37.79 14.18
CA ASP A 45 -7.47 -39.22 13.86
C ASP A 45 -7.96 -39.99 15.11
N PRO A 46 -9.20 -40.50 15.09
CA PRO A 46 -9.77 -41.22 16.23
C PRO A 46 -9.11 -42.57 16.51
N GLU A 47 -8.46 -43.19 15.52
CA GLU A 47 -7.82 -44.50 15.69
C GLU A 47 -6.40 -44.37 16.22
N ALA A 48 -5.68 -43.32 15.80
CA ALA A 48 -4.33 -43.03 16.27
C ALA A 48 -4.29 -42.16 17.54
N GLU A 49 -5.44 -41.64 17.99
CA GLU A 49 -5.57 -40.63 19.08
C GLU A 49 -4.69 -39.39 18.88
N THR A 50 -4.44 -39.00 17.62
CA THR A 50 -3.61 -37.84 17.28
C THR A 50 -4.45 -36.66 16.80
N VAL A 51 -3.93 -35.46 17.06
CA VAL A 51 -4.52 -34.19 16.65
C VAL A 51 -3.47 -33.39 15.89
N ASP A 52 -3.69 -33.21 14.59
CA ASP A 52 -2.78 -32.48 13.71
C ASP A 52 -3.40 -31.13 13.28
N PHE A 53 -2.61 -30.07 13.38
CA PHE A 53 -3.00 -28.77 12.83
C PHE A 53 -2.50 -28.64 11.39
N ILE A 54 -3.44 -28.49 10.46
CA ILE A 54 -3.16 -28.22 9.06
C ILE A 54 -3.26 -26.70 8.85
N PRO A 55 -2.15 -26.02 8.51
CA PRO A 55 -2.18 -24.58 8.26
C PRO A 55 -3.04 -24.24 7.04
N SER A 56 -3.49 -22.98 6.97
CA SER A 56 -4.18 -22.47 5.79
C SER A 56 -3.26 -22.48 4.57
N LYS A 57 -3.83 -22.62 3.38
CA LYS A 57 -3.07 -22.58 2.11
C LYS A 57 -2.94 -21.16 1.57
N GLU A 58 -3.93 -20.33 1.86
CA GLU A 58 -3.98 -18.93 1.49
C GLU A 58 -4.27 -18.08 2.74
N ASP A 59 -3.96 -16.80 2.67
CA ASP A 59 -4.42 -15.82 3.65
C ASP A 59 -5.46 -14.91 3.00
N SER A 60 -6.38 -14.36 3.79
CA SER A 60 -7.38 -13.43 3.26
C SER A 60 -6.79 -12.03 3.14
N ILE A 61 -7.02 -11.37 2.00
CA ILE A 61 -6.61 -9.98 1.77
C ILE A 61 -7.09 -9.06 2.90
N ASN A 62 -8.35 -9.23 3.35
CA ASN A 62 -8.90 -8.43 4.46
C ASN A 62 -8.10 -8.59 5.76
N ARG A 63 -7.70 -9.82 6.12
CA ARG A 63 -6.84 -10.08 7.29
C ARG A 63 -5.46 -9.46 7.12
N LEU A 64 -4.87 -9.54 5.93
CA LEU A 64 -3.58 -8.93 5.65
C LEU A 64 -3.64 -7.40 5.81
N ILE A 65 -4.69 -6.76 5.29
CA ILE A 65 -4.95 -5.33 5.47
C ILE A 65 -5.14 -4.99 6.96
N GLU A 66 -5.94 -5.77 7.71
CA GLU A 66 -6.16 -5.56 9.16
C GLU A 66 -4.86 -5.69 9.98
N LEU A 67 -3.95 -6.57 9.55
CA LEU A 67 -2.63 -6.75 10.17
C LEU A 67 -1.62 -5.67 9.76
N GLY A 68 -2.01 -4.73 8.88
CA GLY A 68 -1.11 -3.70 8.36
C GLY A 68 -0.04 -4.27 7.43
N ALA A 69 -0.31 -5.41 6.79
CA ALA A 69 0.57 -5.93 5.75
C ALA A 69 0.38 -5.08 4.50
N ASP A 70 1.30 -4.14 4.29
CA ASP A 70 1.47 -3.47 3.01
C ASP A 70 2.16 -4.44 2.05
N PHE A 71 1.52 -4.71 0.92
CA PHE A 71 2.22 -5.27 -0.21
C PHE A 71 3.08 -4.13 -0.75
N GLU A 72 4.40 -4.22 -0.59
CA GLU A 72 5.29 -3.30 -1.29
C GLU A 72 4.94 -3.36 -2.77
N ASP A 73 4.51 -2.23 -3.34
CA ASP A 73 4.60 -2.07 -4.78
C ASP A 73 6.06 -2.35 -5.12
N GLU A 74 6.32 -3.31 -5.99
CA GLU A 74 7.66 -3.62 -6.48
C GLU A 74 8.21 -2.33 -7.08
N GLN A 75 8.99 -1.55 -6.30
CA GLN A 75 9.53 -0.28 -6.77
C GLN A 75 10.34 -0.59 -8.02
N MET A 76 9.87 -0.09 -9.16
CA MET A 76 10.51 -0.39 -10.43
C MET A 76 11.95 0.14 -10.38
N ILE A 77 12.89 -0.61 -10.95
CA ILE A 77 14.32 -0.23 -10.94
C ILE A 77 14.50 1.17 -11.55
N GLU A 78 13.66 1.51 -12.53
CA GLU A 78 13.55 2.81 -13.17
C GLU A 78 13.22 3.94 -12.18
N ASP A 79 12.30 3.71 -11.24
CA ASP A 79 11.92 4.70 -10.23
C ASP A 79 13.08 4.96 -9.27
N ILE A 80 13.72 3.89 -8.77
CA ILE A 80 14.91 3.99 -7.92
C ILE A 80 16.04 4.74 -8.63
N LEU A 81 16.23 4.50 -9.93
CA LEU A 81 17.24 5.19 -10.72
C LEU A 81 16.90 6.68 -10.90
N CYS A 82 15.63 6.99 -11.17
CA CYS A 82 15.15 8.38 -11.27
C CYS A 82 15.33 9.14 -9.97
N ASP A 83 15.02 8.54 -8.82
CA ASP A 83 15.21 9.14 -7.51
C ASP A 83 16.68 9.43 -7.22
N LYS A 84 17.57 8.46 -7.50
CA LYS A 84 19.01 8.64 -7.35
C LYS A 84 19.55 9.74 -8.25
N ALA A 85 19.14 9.77 -9.51
CA ALA A 85 19.54 10.83 -10.45
C ALA A 85 19.06 12.21 -9.97
N THR A 86 17.82 12.31 -9.54
CA THR A 86 17.22 13.54 -9.00
C THR A 86 17.97 14.01 -7.74
N MET A 87 18.35 13.09 -6.87
CA MET A 87 19.11 13.39 -5.66
C MET A 87 20.51 13.91 -5.96
N LEU A 88 21.19 13.37 -6.98
CA LEU A 88 22.49 13.88 -7.43
C LEU A 88 22.38 15.30 -8.01
N ILE A 89 21.37 15.56 -8.84
CA ILE A 89 21.08 16.90 -9.37
C ILE A 89 20.82 17.89 -8.22
N LEU A 90 20.04 17.48 -7.22
CA LEU A 90 19.77 18.30 -6.05
C LEU A 90 21.04 18.60 -5.25
N GLN A 91 21.94 17.63 -5.08
CA GLN A 91 23.22 17.85 -4.41
C GLN A 91 24.07 18.90 -5.12
N GLU A 92 24.13 18.84 -6.45
CA GLU A 92 24.84 19.83 -7.26
C GLU A 92 24.19 21.22 -7.15
N ALA A 93 22.86 21.28 -7.24
CA ALA A 93 22.10 22.52 -7.11
C ALA A 93 22.29 23.17 -5.73
N MET A 94 22.32 22.37 -4.66
CA MET A 94 22.56 22.85 -3.29
C MET A 94 24.00 23.34 -3.09
N ALA A 95 24.97 22.79 -3.82
CA ALA A 95 26.37 23.22 -3.75
C ALA A 95 26.62 24.63 -4.34
N ASP A 96 25.78 25.08 -5.29
CA ASP A 96 25.82 26.45 -5.86
C ASP A 96 25.21 27.51 -4.92
N LEU A 97 24.45 27.07 -3.92
CA LEU A 97 23.91 27.98 -2.90
C LEU A 97 24.99 28.36 -1.89
N ASN A 98 25.03 29.64 -1.53
CA ASN A 98 25.85 30.08 -0.40
C ASN A 98 25.24 29.64 0.95
N GLU A 99 26.01 29.75 2.02
CA GLU A 99 25.62 29.31 3.37
C GLU A 99 24.25 29.88 3.82
N LYS A 100 24.01 31.18 3.64
CA LYS A 100 22.75 31.83 4.02
C LYS A 100 21.55 31.39 3.16
N GLU A 101 21.81 30.99 1.92
CA GLU A 101 20.79 30.45 1.03
C GLU A 101 20.46 29.00 1.42
N GLN A 102 21.47 28.19 1.73
CA GLN A 102 21.27 26.83 2.25
C GLN A 102 20.55 26.82 3.59
N GLU A 103 20.90 27.72 4.51
CA GLU A 103 20.22 27.88 5.80
C GLU A 103 18.74 28.19 5.61
N LEU A 104 18.40 29.08 4.67
CA LEU A 104 17.02 29.42 4.35
C LEU A 104 16.25 28.20 3.82
N ILE A 105 16.85 27.40 2.93
CA ILE A 105 16.21 26.17 2.43
C ILE A 105 16.02 25.15 3.56
N LYS A 106 17.05 24.93 4.40
CA LYS A 106 16.95 24.04 5.56
C LYS A 106 15.86 24.49 6.54
N ALA A 107 15.76 25.80 6.81
CA ALA A 107 14.72 26.34 7.68
C ALA A 107 13.32 26.05 7.13
N LEU A 108 13.08 26.31 5.85
CA LEU A 108 11.75 26.20 5.25
C LEU A 108 11.31 24.76 4.93
N TYR A 109 12.22 23.88 4.52
CA TYR A 109 11.88 22.55 3.99
C TYR A 109 12.37 21.37 4.83
N TYR A 110 13.33 21.58 5.74
CA TYR A 110 13.83 20.52 6.63
C TYR A 110 13.38 20.72 8.07
N LYS A 111 13.25 21.98 8.52
CA LYS A 111 12.77 22.32 9.87
C LYS A 111 11.29 22.76 9.89
N ASP A 112 10.63 22.77 8.73
CA ASP A 112 9.23 23.19 8.55
C ASP A 112 8.88 24.56 9.15
N LEU A 113 9.84 25.49 9.17
CA LEU A 113 9.59 26.86 9.62
C LEU A 113 8.84 27.64 8.56
N THR A 114 7.88 28.46 8.99
CA THR A 114 7.21 29.40 8.11
C THR A 114 8.12 30.58 7.79
N VAL A 115 7.87 31.23 6.64
CA VAL A 115 8.58 32.46 6.25
C VAL A 115 8.47 33.56 7.32
N ARG A 116 7.37 33.61 8.07
CA ARG A 116 7.17 34.57 9.16
C ARG A 116 8.03 34.25 10.39
N GLU A 117 8.24 32.99 10.70
CA GLU A 117 9.13 32.56 11.80
C GLU A 117 10.58 32.88 11.47
N VAL A 118 11.04 32.53 10.26
CA VAL A 118 12.38 32.89 9.78
C VAL A 118 12.60 34.41 9.81
N ALA A 119 11.61 35.19 9.38
CA ALA A 119 11.69 36.66 9.44
C ALA A 119 11.83 37.20 10.86
N LYS A 120 11.14 36.60 11.83
CA LYS A 120 11.24 36.96 13.26
C LYS A 120 12.62 36.59 13.82
N GLU A 121 13.13 35.40 13.52
CA GLU A 121 14.45 34.94 13.97
C GLU A 121 15.57 35.84 13.45
N GLU A 122 15.52 36.20 12.16
CA GLU A 122 16.52 37.05 11.53
C GLU A 122 16.30 38.56 11.75
N ASN A 123 15.23 38.97 12.45
CA ASN A 123 14.86 40.38 12.67
C ASN A 123 14.71 41.21 11.37
N ILE A 124 14.13 40.59 10.33
CA ILE A 124 13.87 41.25 9.04
C ILE A 124 12.40 41.17 8.65
N SER A 125 12.00 41.92 7.62
CA SER A 125 10.64 41.84 7.10
C SER A 125 10.36 40.50 6.42
N HIS A 126 9.15 39.97 6.58
CA HIS A 126 8.67 38.78 5.87
C HIS A 126 8.87 38.90 4.34
N VAL A 127 8.65 40.09 3.78
CA VAL A 127 8.83 40.35 2.33
C VAL A 127 10.29 40.16 1.90
N ALA A 128 11.26 40.50 2.75
CA ALA A 128 12.67 40.27 2.47
C ALA A 128 13.01 38.78 2.41
N VAL A 129 12.45 37.96 3.31
CA VAL A 129 12.60 36.49 3.29
C VAL A 129 11.97 35.90 2.03
N VAL A 130 10.76 36.31 1.65
CA VAL A 130 10.11 35.87 0.40
C VAL A 130 10.98 36.20 -0.82
N LYS A 131 11.55 37.41 -0.89
CA LYS A 131 12.44 37.80 -2.00
C LYS A 131 13.71 36.96 -2.04
N ARG A 132 14.31 36.65 -0.88
CA ARG A 132 15.47 35.75 -0.79
C ARG A 132 15.11 34.34 -1.25
N HIS A 133 14.03 33.78 -0.71
CA HIS A 133 13.53 32.44 -1.06
C HIS A 133 13.29 32.31 -2.56
N LYS A 134 12.62 33.30 -3.18
CA LYS A 134 12.41 33.32 -4.63
C LYS A 134 13.73 33.28 -5.42
N LYS A 135 14.72 34.10 -5.04
CA LYS A 135 16.04 34.09 -5.69
C LYS A 135 16.73 32.74 -5.57
N VAL A 136 16.62 32.09 -4.41
CA VAL A 136 17.19 30.75 -4.20
C VAL A 136 16.50 29.72 -5.11
N LEU A 137 15.17 29.73 -5.17
CA LEU A 137 14.43 28.86 -6.08
C LEU A 137 14.77 29.12 -7.55
N ASP A 138 14.94 30.38 -7.96
CA ASP A 138 15.35 30.74 -9.33
C ASP A 138 16.76 30.21 -9.68
N LYS A 139 17.66 30.06 -8.68
CA LYS A 139 18.96 29.39 -8.86
C LYS A 139 18.78 27.88 -9.01
N LEU A 140 18.11 27.25 -8.05
CA LEU A 140 17.90 25.80 -8.03
C LEU A 140 17.19 25.32 -9.30
N LYS A 141 16.21 26.08 -9.80
CA LYS A 141 15.46 25.75 -11.01
C LYS A 141 16.34 25.50 -12.24
N LYS A 142 17.53 26.12 -12.33
CA LYS A 142 18.44 25.95 -13.47
C LYS A 142 18.99 24.53 -13.62
N TYR A 143 18.96 23.73 -12.55
CA TYR A 143 19.46 22.36 -12.53
C TYR A 143 18.41 21.33 -12.93
N PHE A 144 17.12 21.70 -12.89
CA PHE A 144 15.98 20.81 -13.13
C PHE A 144 15.19 21.20 -14.40
N LEU A 145 15.82 21.97 -15.30
CA LEU A 145 15.26 22.46 -16.56
C LEU A 145 15.82 21.70 -17.77
#